data_AF-A0A2M7I4U6-F1
#
_entry.id   AF-A0A2M7I4U6-F1
#
_cell.length_a   1.000
_cell.length_b   1.000
_cell.length_c   1.000
_cell.angle_alpha   90.00
_cell.angle_beta   90.00
_cell.angle_gamma   90.00
#
_symmetry.space_group_name_H-M   'P 1'
#
loop_
_entity.id
_entity.type
_entity.pdbx_description
1 polymer ?
#
loop_
_entity_poly.entity_id
_entity_poly.type
_entity_poly.pdbx_seq_one_letter_code
_entity_poly.pdbx_strand_id
1 'polypeptide(L)'
;MERKASKFATFKIINICVNVGLNLYLILILKLNIEAIFIANIGASAITYLLLFPSVIQNLRFKINSDLLKSLLKFGLPYFPAGLGAILIQGIDRPILGHLTDLSTVGVYSANYKLGIFMMLFVSMFQFAWQPFFLQNEDEKNAKELFSKVFTYFALVGNVVLVLISLFISDLVKINIFGHSIIGSAYWGGLHIVPVILCGYLFYGFYVVFTAGIYIKEKSIYIPFITLGGAVINIVSNFVLIPLIGIMGAAFSTLISYLFMSVALYFVTQKFYNIKYEFLRVGKIFWGISVIAFIYYWNLDKGGLVLIYKFLLAVLFIIYIMIFVVDKQEIRVLKEKLFKSI
;
A
#
# COMPACT_ATOMS: atom_id res chain seq x y z
N MET A 1 13.32 -19.46 -15.74
CA MET A 1 12.21 -18.94 -16.57
C MET A 1 12.54 -17.53 -17.05
N GLU A 2 13.57 -17.38 -17.85
CA GLU A 2 13.85 -16.06 -18.42
C GLU A 2 12.82 -15.77 -19.52
N ARG A 3 12.17 -14.60 -19.43
CA ARG A 3 11.27 -14.01 -20.44
C ARG A 3 9.98 -14.79 -20.78
N LYS A 4 9.46 -15.68 -19.91
CA LYS A 4 8.17 -16.36 -20.11
C LYS A 4 7.08 -15.84 -19.17
N ALA A 5 6.75 -14.55 -19.28
CA ALA A 5 5.71 -13.89 -18.46
C ALA A 5 4.35 -14.62 -18.51
N SER A 6 3.97 -15.13 -19.69
CA SER A 6 2.75 -15.92 -19.87
C SER A 6 2.74 -17.20 -19.01
N LYS A 7 3.84 -17.98 -18.97
CA LYS A 7 3.92 -19.19 -18.13
C LYS A 7 3.82 -18.86 -16.64
N PHE A 8 4.47 -17.79 -16.20
CA PHE A 8 4.39 -17.33 -14.82
C PHE A 8 2.95 -16.94 -14.44
N ALA A 9 2.27 -16.18 -15.31
CA ALA A 9 0.87 -15.81 -15.12
C ALA A 9 -0.03 -17.05 -15.06
N THR A 10 0.16 -18.03 -15.96
CA THR A 10 -0.61 -19.29 -15.95
C THR A 10 -0.45 -20.04 -14.63
N PHE A 11 0.78 -20.22 -14.13
CA PHE A 11 0.99 -20.90 -12.84
C PHE A 11 0.36 -20.14 -11.68
N LYS A 12 0.40 -18.80 -11.71
CA LYS A 12 -0.22 -17.98 -10.67
C LYS A 12 -1.76 -18.09 -10.70
N ILE A 13 -2.37 -18.09 -11.88
CA ILE A 13 -3.82 -18.28 -12.05
C ILE A 13 -4.22 -19.68 -11.57
N ILE A 14 -3.49 -20.73 -11.97
CA ILE A 14 -3.75 -22.09 -11.51
C ILE A 14 -3.67 -22.17 -9.98
N ASN A 15 -2.63 -21.58 -9.37
CA ASN A 15 -2.48 -21.54 -7.92
C ASN A 15 -3.69 -20.90 -7.24
N ILE A 16 -4.17 -19.74 -7.76
CA ILE A 16 -5.34 -19.04 -7.22
C ILE A 16 -6.61 -19.91 -7.38
N CYS A 17 -6.86 -20.45 -8.57
CA CYS A 17 -8.05 -21.28 -8.83
C CYS A 17 -8.08 -22.53 -7.95
N VAL A 18 -6.95 -23.22 -7.81
CA VAL A 18 -6.82 -24.40 -6.94
C VAL A 18 -7.02 -24.01 -5.48
N ASN A 19 -6.42 -22.90 -5.03
CA ASN A 19 -6.55 -22.43 -3.66
C ASN A 19 -8.01 -22.09 -3.31
N VAL A 20 -8.68 -21.32 -4.17
CA VAL A 20 -10.09 -20.96 -3.97
C VAL A 20 -10.98 -22.20 -4.06
N GLY A 21 -10.77 -23.06 -5.04
CA GLY A 21 -11.53 -24.30 -5.22
C GLY A 21 -11.41 -25.24 -4.01
N LEU A 22 -10.19 -25.45 -3.50
CA LEU A 22 -9.95 -26.24 -2.30
C LEU A 22 -10.56 -25.59 -1.06
N ASN A 23 -10.44 -24.26 -0.89
CA ASN A 23 -11.09 -23.55 0.23
C ASN A 23 -12.61 -23.78 0.21
N LEU A 24 -13.27 -23.58 -0.93
CA LEU A 24 -14.71 -23.78 -1.06
C LEU A 24 -15.12 -25.24 -0.80
N TYR A 25 -14.38 -26.19 -1.37
CA TYR A 25 -14.66 -27.62 -1.19
C TYR A 25 -14.52 -28.06 0.29
N LEU A 26 -13.39 -27.70 0.93
CA LEU A 26 -13.09 -28.11 2.30
C LEU A 26 -14.05 -27.45 3.31
N ILE A 27 -14.43 -26.18 3.09
CA ILE A 27 -15.33 -25.44 3.99
C ILE A 27 -16.78 -25.87 3.80
N LEU A 28 -17.28 -25.93 2.57
CA LEU A 28 -18.72 -26.13 2.30
C LEU A 28 -19.14 -27.59 2.36
N ILE A 29 -18.29 -28.51 1.87
CA ILE A 29 -18.65 -29.94 1.77
C ILE A 29 -18.13 -30.70 2.98
N LEU A 30 -16.85 -30.53 3.31
CA LEU A 30 -16.22 -31.26 4.42
C LEU A 30 -16.44 -30.59 5.80
N LYS A 31 -17.04 -29.39 5.83
CA LYS A 31 -17.33 -28.61 7.05
C LYS A 31 -16.10 -28.43 7.94
N LEU A 32 -14.92 -28.41 7.34
CA LEU A 32 -13.69 -28.05 8.03
C LEU A 32 -13.74 -26.54 8.27
N ASN A 33 -13.41 -26.14 9.50
CA ASN A 33 -13.39 -24.73 9.89
C ASN A 33 -12.11 -24.05 9.36
N ILE A 34 -11.33 -23.43 10.23
CA ILE A 34 -10.15 -22.64 9.85
C ILE A 34 -9.04 -23.52 9.24
N GLU A 35 -8.97 -24.80 9.61
CA GLU A 35 -8.02 -25.78 9.08
C GLU A 35 -8.09 -25.93 7.56
N ALA A 36 -9.29 -25.77 6.98
CA ALA A 36 -9.52 -25.82 5.54
C ALA A 36 -8.63 -24.81 4.79
N ILE A 37 -8.42 -23.63 5.36
CA ILE A 37 -7.64 -22.55 4.75
C ILE A 37 -6.16 -22.94 4.68
N PHE A 38 -5.64 -23.56 5.73
CA PHE A 38 -4.26 -24.03 5.78
C PHE A 38 -4.03 -25.19 4.80
N ILE A 39 -4.93 -26.17 4.79
CA ILE A 39 -4.84 -27.33 3.89
C ILE A 39 -4.95 -26.88 2.42
N ALA A 40 -5.86 -25.96 2.11
CA ALA A 40 -6.00 -25.38 0.77
C ALA A 40 -4.74 -24.63 0.32
N ASN A 41 -4.09 -23.88 1.21
CA ASN A 41 -2.83 -23.21 0.94
C ASN A 41 -1.68 -24.19 0.66
N ILE A 42 -1.55 -25.24 1.47
CA ILE A 42 -0.53 -26.28 1.28
C ILE A 42 -0.79 -27.02 -0.03
N GLY A 43 -2.04 -27.42 -0.29
CA GLY A 43 -2.42 -28.13 -1.51
C GLY A 43 -2.15 -27.31 -2.78
N ALA A 44 -2.56 -26.04 -2.79
CA ALA A 44 -2.29 -25.15 -3.92
C ALA A 44 -0.79 -24.92 -4.16
N SER A 45 -0.02 -24.77 -3.08
CA SER A 45 1.44 -24.61 -3.15
C SER A 45 2.12 -25.88 -3.66
N ALA A 46 1.69 -27.06 -3.20
CA ALA A 46 2.19 -28.35 -3.64
C ALA A 46 1.91 -28.60 -5.12
N ILE A 47 0.70 -28.31 -5.60
CA ILE A 47 0.34 -28.41 -7.02
C ILE A 47 1.20 -27.47 -7.86
N THR A 48 1.39 -26.23 -7.40
CA THR A 48 2.26 -25.27 -8.11
C THR A 48 3.70 -25.76 -8.16
N TYR A 49 4.22 -26.31 -7.06
CA TYR A 49 5.55 -26.91 -7.03
C TYR A 49 5.67 -28.09 -8.00
N LEU A 50 4.70 -29.00 -8.02
CA LEU A 50 4.67 -30.14 -8.95
C LEU A 50 4.66 -29.69 -10.42
N LEU A 51 3.91 -28.63 -10.75
CA LEU A 51 3.90 -28.06 -12.10
C LEU A 51 5.24 -27.42 -12.49
N LEU A 52 5.96 -26.86 -11.51
CA LEU A 52 7.28 -26.25 -11.71
C LEU A 52 8.42 -27.28 -11.70
N PHE A 53 8.21 -28.41 -11.06
CA PHE A 53 9.23 -29.42 -10.78
C PHE A 53 10.00 -29.90 -12.03
N PRO A 54 9.36 -30.19 -13.18
CA PRO A 54 10.09 -30.58 -14.38
C PRO A 54 11.03 -29.48 -14.89
N SER A 55 10.60 -28.23 -14.80
CA SER A 55 11.42 -27.08 -15.22
C SER A 55 12.58 -26.84 -14.25
N VAL A 56 12.40 -27.13 -12.96
CA VAL A 56 13.47 -27.02 -11.96
C VAL A 56 14.53 -28.08 -12.22
N ILE A 57 14.15 -29.37 -12.29
CA ILE A 57 15.11 -30.48 -12.48
C ILE A 57 15.91 -30.34 -13.77
N GLN A 58 15.26 -29.99 -14.88
CA GLN A 58 15.96 -29.83 -16.18
C GLN A 58 17.07 -28.76 -16.14
N ASN A 59 16.94 -27.76 -15.28
CA ASN A 59 17.87 -26.65 -15.19
C ASN A 59 18.75 -26.70 -13.92
N LEU A 60 18.51 -27.65 -13.03
CA LEU A 60 19.21 -27.75 -11.76
C LEU A 60 20.55 -28.46 -11.97
N ARG A 61 21.63 -27.70 -11.84
CA ARG A 61 22.99 -28.25 -11.79
C ARG A 61 23.47 -28.18 -10.34
N PHE A 62 23.72 -29.32 -9.72
CA PHE A 62 24.33 -29.39 -8.39
C PHE A 62 25.81 -29.00 -8.47
N LYS A 63 26.09 -27.70 -8.56
CA LYS A 63 27.43 -27.11 -8.44
C LYS A 63 27.35 -25.87 -7.57
N ILE A 64 28.02 -25.91 -6.43
CA ILE A 64 28.18 -24.73 -5.57
C ILE A 64 29.46 -24.03 -6.01
N ASN A 65 29.32 -22.83 -6.55
CA ASN A 65 30.45 -21.95 -6.82
C ASN A 65 30.58 -20.97 -5.65
N SER A 66 31.59 -21.16 -4.81
CA SER A 66 31.82 -20.36 -3.60
C SER A 66 32.07 -18.88 -3.92
N ASP A 67 32.74 -18.56 -5.03
CA ASP A 67 33.00 -17.18 -5.44
C ASP A 67 31.71 -16.48 -5.88
N LEU A 68 30.88 -17.18 -6.66
CA LEU A 68 29.55 -16.70 -7.05
C LEU A 68 28.65 -16.53 -5.83
N LEU A 69 28.62 -17.50 -4.91
CA LEU A 69 27.84 -17.44 -3.68
C LEU A 69 28.27 -16.23 -2.82
N LYS A 70 29.57 -16.01 -2.66
CA LYS A 70 30.10 -14.87 -1.92
C LYS A 70 29.72 -13.54 -2.56
N SER A 71 29.76 -13.46 -3.89
CA SER A 71 29.31 -12.27 -4.64
C SER A 71 27.81 -12.00 -4.45
N LEU A 72 26.98 -13.03 -4.59
CA LEU A 72 25.53 -12.95 -4.39
C LEU A 72 25.16 -12.57 -2.95
N LEU A 73 25.83 -13.15 -1.96
CA LEU A 73 25.62 -12.81 -0.55
C LEU A 73 26.07 -11.38 -0.25
N LYS A 74 27.25 -10.95 -0.74
CA LYS A 74 27.71 -9.56 -0.55
C LYS A 74 26.74 -8.55 -1.16
N PHE A 75 26.07 -8.91 -2.25
CA PHE A 75 25.04 -8.10 -2.87
C PHE A 75 23.69 -8.13 -2.12
N GLY A 76 23.19 -9.32 -1.77
CA GLY A 76 21.85 -9.49 -1.21
C GLY A 76 21.75 -9.24 0.30
N LEU A 77 22.80 -9.58 1.06
CA LEU A 77 22.81 -9.48 2.52
C LEU A 77 22.60 -8.04 3.04
N PRO A 78 23.14 -6.98 2.40
CA PRO A 78 22.82 -5.60 2.79
C PRO A 78 21.33 -5.22 2.62
N TYR A 79 20.62 -5.84 1.68
CA TYR A 79 19.18 -5.58 1.45
C TYR A 79 18.27 -6.45 2.31
N PHE A 80 18.77 -7.58 2.81
CA PHE A 80 17.99 -8.51 3.64
C PHE A 80 17.32 -7.85 4.86
N PRO A 81 18.01 -7.00 5.65
CA PRO A 81 17.37 -6.32 6.79
C PRO A 81 16.25 -5.35 6.37
N ALA A 82 16.35 -4.71 5.21
CA ALA A 82 15.27 -3.88 4.68
C ALA A 82 14.01 -4.73 4.41
N GLY A 83 14.19 -5.91 3.80
CA GLY A 83 13.10 -6.84 3.56
C GLY A 83 12.44 -7.32 4.85
N LEU A 84 13.24 -7.68 5.87
CA LEU A 84 12.72 -8.05 7.18
C LEU A 84 11.93 -6.91 7.85
N GLY A 85 12.49 -5.69 7.85
CA GLY A 85 11.78 -4.53 8.40
C GLY A 85 10.46 -4.27 7.70
N ALA A 86 10.41 -4.38 6.37
CA ALA A 86 9.18 -4.21 5.60
C ALA A 86 8.13 -5.30 5.91
N ILE A 87 8.55 -6.54 6.14
CA ILE A 87 7.65 -7.64 6.55
C ILE A 87 7.11 -7.39 7.96
N LEU A 88 7.97 -6.95 8.89
CA LEU A 88 7.57 -6.62 10.25
C LEU A 88 6.51 -5.51 10.24
N ILE A 89 6.75 -4.38 9.58
CA ILE A 89 5.79 -3.26 9.52
C ILE A 89 4.42 -3.70 8.99
N GLN A 90 4.38 -4.57 7.97
CA GLN A 90 3.12 -4.99 7.36
C GLN A 90 2.36 -6.07 8.16
N GLY A 91 3.07 -6.82 8.99
CA GLY A 91 2.58 -8.06 9.57
C GLY A 91 2.48 -8.08 11.10
N ILE A 92 3.37 -7.35 11.80
CA ILE A 92 3.62 -7.51 13.23
C ILE A 92 2.45 -7.03 14.09
N ASP A 93 1.64 -6.09 13.59
CA ASP A 93 0.41 -5.63 14.22
C ASP A 93 -0.48 -6.78 14.67
N ARG A 94 -0.62 -7.84 13.85
CA ARG A 94 -1.59 -8.93 14.11
C ARG A 94 -1.19 -9.83 15.27
N PRO A 95 0.05 -10.35 15.35
CA PRO A 95 0.53 -11.04 16.54
C PRO A 95 0.46 -10.19 17.81
N ILE A 96 0.87 -8.91 17.75
CA ILE A 96 0.86 -8.03 18.93
C ILE A 96 -0.57 -7.78 19.38
N LEU A 97 -1.47 -7.45 18.45
CA LEU A 97 -2.88 -7.25 18.74
C LEU A 97 -3.50 -8.52 19.35
N GLY A 98 -3.23 -9.70 18.79
CA GLY A 98 -3.75 -10.96 19.34
C GLY A 98 -3.23 -11.29 20.74
N HIS A 99 -2.02 -10.84 21.07
CA HIS A 99 -1.46 -10.99 22.41
C HIS A 99 -2.05 -10.00 23.43
N LEU A 100 -2.35 -8.77 23.00
CA LEU A 100 -2.84 -7.70 23.87
C LEU A 100 -4.37 -7.62 23.97
N THR A 101 -5.10 -8.19 23.00
CA THR A 101 -6.55 -8.24 22.98
C THR A 101 -7.03 -9.69 22.86
N ASP A 102 -7.50 -10.11 21.68
CA ASP A 102 -8.09 -11.42 21.43
C ASP A 102 -8.17 -11.73 19.92
N LEU A 103 -8.40 -13.00 19.58
CA LEU A 103 -8.45 -13.47 18.18
C LEU A 103 -9.62 -12.90 17.38
N SER A 104 -10.76 -12.57 18.01
CA SER A 104 -11.90 -11.94 17.32
C SER A 104 -11.51 -10.54 16.86
N THR A 105 -10.87 -9.76 17.74
CA THR A 105 -10.35 -8.43 17.43
C THR A 105 -9.32 -8.48 16.29
N VAL A 106 -8.43 -9.47 16.28
CA VAL A 106 -7.48 -9.69 15.15
C VAL A 106 -8.21 -10.01 13.85
N GLY A 107 -9.31 -10.77 13.90
CA GLY A 107 -10.17 -11.05 12.75
C GLY A 107 -10.80 -9.78 12.17
N VAL A 108 -11.39 -8.94 13.04
CA VAL A 108 -11.94 -7.62 12.67
C VAL A 108 -10.87 -6.72 12.06
N TYR A 109 -9.71 -6.59 12.71
CA TYR A 109 -8.61 -5.81 12.17
C TYR A 109 -8.15 -6.33 10.80
N SER A 110 -7.93 -7.64 10.68
CA SER A 110 -7.40 -8.24 9.45
C SER A 110 -8.37 -8.13 8.27
N ALA A 111 -9.67 -8.25 8.51
CA ALA A 111 -10.69 -8.07 7.48
C ALA A 111 -10.71 -6.62 6.97
N ASN A 112 -10.69 -5.64 7.88
CA ASN A 112 -10.73 -4.22 7.51
C ASN A 112 -9.38 -3.74 6.94
N TYR A 113 -8.25 -4.28 7.39
CA TYR A 113 -6.93 -3.95 6.83
C TYR A 113 -6.83 -4.31 5.35
N LYS A 114 -7.49 -5.39 4.91
CA LYS A 114 -7.54 -5.77 3.48
C LYS A 114 -8.20 -4.70 2.61
N LEU A 115 -9.06 -3.84 3.15
CA LEU A 115 -9.64 -2.72 2.41
C LEU A 115 -8.60 -1.65 2.05
N GLY A 116 -7.44 -1.65 2.71
CA GLY A 116 -6.28 -0.85 2.31
C GLY A 116 -5.68 -1.25 0.95
N ILE A 117 -6.09 -2.39 0.37
CA ILE A 117 -5.57 -2.90 -0.91
C ILE A 117 -5.68 -1.89 -2.04
N PHE A 118 -6.71 -1.05 -2.05
CA PHE A 118 -6.88 -0.05 -3.11
C PHE A 118 -5.73 0.97 -3.15
N MET A 119 -5.33 1.49 -1.99
CA MET A 119 -4.16 2.38 -1.91
C MET A 119 -2.86 1.61 -2.13
N MET A 120 -2.76 0.40 -1.59
CA MET A 120 -1.58 -0.45 -1.82
C MET A 120 -1.35 -0.71 -3.32
N LEU A 121 -2.40 -1.00 -4.08
CA LEU A 121 -2.33 -1.20 -5.53
C LEU A 121 -1.95 0.08 -6.25
N PHE A 122 -2.54 1.22 -5.87
CA PHE A 122 -2.16 2.53 -6.42
C PHE A 122 -0.66 2.80 -6.24
N VAL A 123 -0.14 2.63 -5.01
CA VAL A 123 1.28 2.83 -4.70
C VAL A 123 2.16 1.82 -5.45
N SER A 124 1.74 0.55 -5.54
CA SER A 124 2.51 -0.51 -6.22
C SER A 124 2.62 -0.25 -7.72
N MET A 125 1.51 0.11 -8.38
CA MET A 125 1.50 0.48 -9.80
C MET A 125 2.40 1.70 -10.05
N PHE A 126 2.31 2.71 -9.18
CA PHE A 126 3.20 3.85 -9.24
C PHE A 126 4.66 3.42 -9.08
N GLN A 127 5.01 2.59 -8.09
CA GLN A 127 6.37 2.12 -7.86
C GLN A 127 6.96 1.42 -9.10
N PHE A 128 6.19 0.55 -9.74
CA PHE A 128 6.64 -0.15 -10.96
C PHE A 128 6.88 0.79 -12.14
N ALA A 129 6.10 1.87 -12.27
CA ALA A 129 6.31 2.88 -13.31
C ALA A 129 7.44 3.87 -12.93
N TRP A 130 7.53 4.23 -11.66
CA TRP A 130 8.44 5.25 -11.13
C TRP A 130 9.89 4.83 -11.24
N GLN A 131 10.21 3.58 -10.87
CA GLN A 131 11.58 3.09 -10.88
C GLN A 131 12.28 3.19 -12.25
N PRO A 132 11.72 2.66 -13.35
CA PRO A 132 12.31 2.85 -14.68
C PRO A 132 12.25 4.31 -15.14
N PHE A 133 11.19 5.05 -14.78
CA PHE A 133 11.04 6.44 -15.19
C PHE A 133 12.15 7.34 -14.64
N PHE A 134 12.44 7.31 -13.34
CA PHE A 134 13.45 8.21 -12.79
C PHE A 134 14.87 7.85 -13.25
N LEU A 135 15.16 6.57 -13.50
CA LEU A 135 16.46 6.12 -14.01
C LEU A 135 16.69 6.56 -15.46
N GLN A 136 15.65 6.56 -16.29
CA GLN A 136 15.78 7.01 -17.69
C GLN A 136 15.89 8.53 -17.83
N ASN A 137 15.34 9.28 -16.87
CA ASN A 137 15.27 10.74 -16.92
C ASN A 137 16.28 11.39 -15.97
N GLU A 138 17.25 10.65 -15.41
CA GLU A 138 18.18 11.19 -14.40
C GLU A 138 19.18 12.21 -14.98
N ASP A 139 19.55 12.06 -16.25
CA ASP A 139 20.49 12.93 -16.96
C ASP A 139 19.84 14.18 -17.59
N GLU A 140 18.50 14.28 -17.52
CA GLU A 140 17.81 15.46 -18.06
C GLU A 140 18.13 16.71 -17.23
N LYS A 141 18.36 17.84 -17.90
CA LYS A 141 18.67 19.14 -17.25
C LYS A 141 17.63 19.54 -16.20
N ASN A 142 16.37 19.13 -16.37
CA ASN A 142 15.25 19.47 -15.50
C ASN A 142 14.71 18.29 -14.67
N ALA A 143 15.46 17.18 -14.55
CA ALA A 143 15.03 15.96 -13.86
C ALA A 143 14.47 16.22 -12.45
N LYS A 144 15.12 17.09 -11.68
CA LYS A 144 14.70 17.43 -10.31
C LYS A 144 13.34 18.15 -10.26
N GLU A 145 13.09 19.06 -11.20
CA GLU A 145 11.80 19.75 -11.29
C GLU A 145 10.70 18.77 -11.70
N LEU A 146 11.00 17.88 -12.66
CA LEU A 146 10.10 16.80 -13.06
C LEU A 146 9.74 15.90 -11.88
N PHE A 147 10.71 15.46 -11.08
CA PHE A 147 10.47 14.62 -9.90
C PHE A 147 9.68 15.35 -8.81
N SER A 148 9.90 16.66 -8.66
CA SER A 148 9.11 17.51 -7.78
C SER A 148 7.63 17.53 -8.20
N LYS A 149 7.35 17.73 -9.50
CA LYS A 149 5.98 17.71 -10.03
C LYS A 149 5.32 16.33 -9.91
N VAL A 150 6.08 15.26 -10.17
CA VAL A 150 5.57 13.88 -10.00
C VAL A 150 5.18 13.63 -8.54
N PHE A 151 5.96 14.10 -7.57
CA PHE A 151 5.57 14.03 -6.16
C PHE A 151 4.24 14.76 -5.88
N THR A 152 4.08 16.00 -6.38
CA THR A 152 2.85 16.77 -6.22
C THR A 152 1.65 16.05 -6.83
N TYR A 153 1.76 15.53 -8.05
CA TYR A 153 0.66 14.80 -8.71
C TYR A 153 0.37 13.45 -8.04
N PHE A 154 1.39 12.74 -7.60
CA PHE A 154 1.22 11.52 -6.82
C PHE A 154 0.44 11.80 -5.53
N ALA A 155 0.81 12.86 -4.80
CA ALA A 155 0.09 13.30 -3.62
C ALA A 155 -1.34 13.72 -3.96
N LEU A 156 -1.57 14.45 -5.05
CA LEU A 156 -2.91 14.86 -5.48
C LEU A 156 -3.81 13.65 -5.75
N VAL A 157 -3.38 12.73 -6.64
CA VAL A 157 -4.16 11.56 -7.02
C VAL A 157 -4.36 10.62 -5.83
N GLY A 158 -3.29 10.37 -5.05
CA GLY A 158 -3.36 9.55 -3.86
C GLY A 158 -4.35 10.10 -2.82
N ASN A 159 -4.40 11.41 -2.62
CA ASN A 159 -5.36 12.04 -1.72
C ASN A 159 -6.80 11.97 -2.25
N VAL A 160 -7.03 12.07 -3.56
CA VAL A 160 -8.35 11.81 -4.16
C VAL A 160 -8.79 10.38 -3.91
N VAL A 161 -7.91 9.40 -4.12
CA VAL A 161 -8.18 7.98 -3.83
C VAL A 161 -8.51 7.79 -2.34
N LEU A 162 -7.73 8.42 -1.45
CA LEU A 162 -7.94 8.35 0.00
C LEU A 162 -9.34 8.86 0.38
N VAL A 163 -9.72 10.05 -0.07
CA VAL A 163 -11.01 10.67 0.28
C VAL A 163 -12.18 9.87 -0.29
N LEU A 164 -12.13 9.50 -1.58
CA LEU A 164 -13.21 8.75 -2.21
C LEU A 164 -13.43 7.41 -1.50
N ILE A 165 -12.37 6.64 -1.28
CA ILE A 165 -12.52 5.34 -0.63
C ILE A 165 -12.99 5.53 0.82
N SER A 166 -12.41 6.46 1.57
CA SER A 166 -12.79 6.68 2.97
C SER A 166 -14.26 7.07 3.13
N LEU A 167 -14.80 7.91 2.24
CA LEU A 167 -16.20 8.32 2.28
C LEU A 167 -17.15 7.18 1.92
N PHE A 168 -16.81 6.38 0.91
CA PHE A 168 -17.72 5.38 0.35
C PHE A 168 -17.48 3.96 0.88
N ILE A 169 -16.45 3.70 1.69
CA ILE A 169 -16.09 2.34 2.13
C ILE A 169 -17.23 1.64 2.88
N SER A 170 -17.96 2.38 3.72
CA SER A 170 -19.09 1.84 4.47
C SER A 170 -20.23 1.40 3.57
N ASP A 171 -20.38 2.05 2.41
CA ASP A 171 -21.42 1.72 1.43
C ASP A 171 -20.95 0.57 0.56
N LEU A 172 -19.71 0.61 0.07
CA LEU A 172 -19.07 -0.45 -0.72
C LEU A 172 -19.14 -1.81 -0.02
N VAL A 173 -18.84 -1.85 1.27
CA VAL A 173 -18.84 -3.10 2.05
C VAL A 173 -20.25 -3.64 2.30
N LYS A 174 -21.27 -2.76 2.29
CA LYS A 174 -22.69 -3.12 2.45
C LYS A 174 -23.37 -3.53 1.15
N ILE A 175 -22.73 -3.34 -0.01
CA ILE A 175 -23.28 -3.79 -1.30
C ILE A 175 -23.46 -5.31 -1.21
N ASN A 176 -24.71 -5.73 -1.37
CA ASN A 176 -25.07 -7.14 -1.34
C ASN A 176 -24.89 -7.71 -2.75
N ILE A 177 -23.89 -8.58 -2.92
CA ILE A 177 -23.61 -9.26 -4.18
C ILE A 177 -24.04 -10.73 -3.99
N PHE A 178 -25.08 -11.17 -4.70
CA PHE A 178 -25.62 -12.53 -4.61
C PHE A 178 -26.00 -12.98 -3.18
N GLY A 179 -26.53 -12.08 -2.35
CA GLY A 179 -26.96 -12.43 -0.97
C GLY A 179 -25.85 -12.35 0.08
N HIS A 180 -24.61 -12.06 -0.33
CA HIS A 180 -23.47 -11.90 0.56
C HIS A 180 -22.81 -10.52 0.42
N SER A 181 -22.43 -9.91 1.55
CA SER A 181 -21.63 -8.68 1.58
C SER A 181 -20.14 -8.99 1.41
N ILE A 182 -19.37 -8.01 0.92
CA ILE A 182 -17.90 -8.14 0.71
C ILE A 182 -17.20 -8.54 2.02
N ILE A 183 -17.66 -7.97 3.12
CA ILE A 183 -17.26 -8.35 4.46
C ILE A 183 -18.52 -8.65 5.25
N GLY A 184 -18.55 -9.76 6.00
CA GLY A 184 -19.65 -10.11 6.88
C GLY A 184 -19.92 -9.02 7.92
N SER A 185 -21.19 -8.83 8.29
CA SER A 185 -21.65 -7.78 9.21
C SER A 185 -20.89 -7.77 10.55
N ALA A 186 -20.46 -8.94 11.02
CA ALA A 186 -19.65 -9.10 12.24
C ALA A 186 -18.33 -8.32 12.24
N TYR A 187 -17.78 -7.97 11.07
CA TYR A 187 -16.50 -7.25 10.98
C TYR A 187 -16.66 -5.75 10.69
N TRP A 188 -17.89 -5.25 10.49
CA TRP A 188 -18.11 -3.84 10.13
C TRP A 188 -17.69 -2.86 11.23
N GLY A 189 -17.62 -3.32 12.49
CA GLY A 189 -17.13 -2.51 13.60
C GLY A 189 -15.73 -1.95 13.40
N GLY A 190 -14.90 -2.59 12.55
CA GLY A 190 -13.54 -2.13 12.25
C GLY A 190 -13.41 -1.14 11.08
N LEU A 191 -14.48 -0.73 10.41
CA LEU A 191 -14.38 0.10 9.19
C LEU A 191 -13.70 1.47 9.42
N HIS A 192 -13.75 1.97 10.65
CA HIS A 192 -13.17 3.26 11.03
C HIS A 192 -11.61 3.28 10.94
N ILE A 193 -10.94 2.12 10.90
CA ILE A 193 -9.48 2.08 10.74
C ILE A 193 -9.04 2.31 9.28
N VAL A 194 -9.94 2.08 8.31
CA VAL A 194 -9.60 2.07 6.87
C VAL A 194 -9.00 3.40 6.40
N PRO A 195 -9.57 4.59 6.73
CA PRO A 195 -8.97 5.87 6.31
C PRO A 195 -7.52 6.05 6.79
N VAL A 196 -7.21 5.56 8.00
CA VAL A 196 -5.86 5.66 8.59
C VAL A 196 -4.89 4.71 7.90
N ILE A 197 -5.33 3.50 7.54
CA ILE A 197 -4.52 2.55 6.76
C ILE A 197 -4.25 3.10 5.35
N LEU A 198 -5.25 3.68 4.68
CA LEU A 198 -5.09 4.33 3.37
C LEU A 198 -4.08 5.48 3.47
N CYS A 199 -4.17 6.30 4.53
CA CYS A 199 -3.20 7.36 4.80
C CYS A 199 -1.78 6.79 5.02
N GLY A 200 -1.65 5.68 5.75
CA GLY A 200 -0.37 5.00 5.94
C GLY A 200 0.26 4.56 4.61
N TYR A 201 -0.51 3.92 3.74
CA TYR A 201 -0.04 3.55 2.41
C TYR A 201 0.31 4.77 1.54
N LEU A 202 -0.41 5.90 1.67
CA LEU A 202 -0.06 7.14 0.98
C LEU A 202 1.33 7.66 1.40
N PHE A 203 1.65 7.65 2.70
CA PHE A 203 2.99 8.00 3.19
C PHE A 203 4.05 6.99 2.75
N TYR A 204 3.72 5.70 2.69
CA TYR A 204 4.60 4.71 2.07
C TYR A 204 4.84 5.05 0.58
N GLY A 205 3.84 5.56 -0.12
CA GLY A 205 3.99 6.12 -1.47
C GLY A 205 4.95 7.30 -1.54
N PHE A 206 4.92 8.22 -0.57
CA PHE A 206 5.91 9.31 -0.49
C PHE A 206 7.31 8.78 -0.28
N TYR A 207 7.47 7.79 0.60
CA TYR A 207 8.73 7.06 0.74
C TYR A 207 9.21 6.51 -0.62
N VAL A 208 8.34 5.83 -1.40
CA VAL A 208 8.68 5.34 -2.75
C VAL A 208 9.13 6.48 -3.68
N VAL A 209 8.44 7.62 -3.70
CA VAL A 209 8.83 8.77 -4.52
C VAL A 209 10.25 9.24 -4.16
N PHE A 210 10.54 9.38 -2.87
CA PHE A 210 11.83 9.87 -2.39
C PHE A 210 12.99 8.91 -2.60
N THR A 211 12.73 7.62 -2.88
CA THR A 211 13.80 6.66 -3.18
C THR A 211 14.59 7.04 -4.44
N ALA A 212 14.00 7.77 -5.39
CA ALA A 212 14.66 8.16 -6.64
C ALA A 212 16.02 8.79 -6.40
N GLY A 213 16.12 9.80 -5.54
CA GLY A 213 17.38 10.49 -5.27
C GLY A 213 18.42 9.62 -4.56
N ILE A 214 18.00 8.60 -3.82
CA ILE A 214 18.90 7.63 -3.18
C ILE A 214 19.46 6.64 -4.20
N TYR A 215 18.62 6.15 -5.12
CA TYR A 215 19.05 5.24 -6.16
C TYR A 215 19.98 5.94 -7.18
N ILE A 216 19.62 7.14 -7.64
CA ILE A 216 20.42 7.95 -8.56
C ILE A 216 21.82 8.28 -7.98
N LYS A 217 21.92 8.42 -6.66
CA LYS A 217 23.20 8.68 -5.96
C LYS A 217 23.86 7.44 -5.38
N GLU A 218 23.35 6.26 -5.72
CA GLU A 218 23.85 4.95 -5.26
C GLU A 218 24.01 4.87 -3.73
N LYS A 219 23.12 5.54 -2.99
CA LYS A 219 23.11 5.57 -1.52
C LYS A 219 22.11 4.58 -0.92
N SER A 220 21.83 3.47 -1.61
CA SER A 220 20.83 2.47 -1.20
C SER A 220 21.06 1.87 0.19
N ILE A 221 22.27 1.99 0.75
CA ILE A 221 22.59 1.55 2.12
C ILE A 221 21.73 2.21 3.21
N TYR A 222 21.18 3.41 2.97
CA TYR A 222 20.29 4.07 3.95
C TYR A 222 18.89 3.43 4.01
N ILE A 223 18.45 2.74 2.95
CA ILE A 223 17.12 2.12 2.87
C ILE A 223 16.90 1.07 3.98
N PRO A 224 17.83 0.11 4.19
CA PRO A 224 17.74 -0.82 5.31
C PRO A 224 17.63 -0.14 6.68
N PHE A 225 18.47 0.86 6.97
CA PHE A 225 18.45 1.55 8.27
C PHE A 225 17.13 2.27 8.53
N ILE A 226 16.60 2.96 7.52
CA ILE A 226 15.32 3.67 7.62
C ILE A 226 14.17 2.67 7.79
N THR A 227 14.16 1.59 7.01
CA THR A 227 13.10 0.57 7.08
C THR A 227 13.12 -0.16 8.42
N LEU A 228 14.30 -0.50 8.94
CA LEU A 228 14.43 -1.09 10.28
C LEU A 228 14.01 -0.12 11.38
N GLY A 229 14.39 1.17 11.28
CA GLY A 229 13.92 2.21 12.20
C GLY A 229 12.40 2.32 12.21
N GLY A 230 11.77 2.26 11.03
CA GLY A 230 10.32 2.18 10.88
C GLY A 230 9.74 0.96 11.57
N ALA A 231 10.34 -0.23 11.38
CA ALA A 231 9.90 -1.46 12.03
C ALA A 231 9.97 -1.39 13.56
N VAL A 232 11.05 -0.82 14.11
CA VAL A 232 11.17 -0.58 15.55
C VAL A 232 10.09 0.38 16.05
N ILE A 233 9.88 1.50 15.35
CA ILE A 233 8.84 2.47 15.69
C ILE A 233 7.45 1.83 15.63
N ASN A 234 7.19 1.00 14.63
CA ASN A 234 5.94 0.27 14.48
C ASN A 234 5.71 -0.67 15.69
N ILE A 235 6.70 -1.48 16.06
CA ILE A 235 6.60 -2.40 17.19
C ILE A 235 6.35 -1.63 18.50
N VAL A 236 7.15 -0.60 18.77
CA VAL A 236 7.01 0.23 19.99
C VAL A 236 5.66 0.92 20.02
N SER A 237 5.22 1.53 18.92
CA SER A 237 3.93 2.19 18.83
C SER A 237 2.77 1.21 19.03
N ASN A 238 2.88 -0.02 18.53
CA ASN A 238 1.87 -1.05 18.73
C ASN A 238 1.70 -1.38 20.22
N PHE A 239 2.81 -1.63 20.94
CA PHE A 239 2.77 -1.91 22.37
C PHE A 239 2.22 -0.74 23.22
N VAL A 240 2.37 0.49 22.75
CA VAL A 240 1.86 1.69 23.45
C VAL A 240 0.41 2.01 23.10
N LEU A 241 0.05 1.97 21.81
CA LEU A 241 -1.24 2.46 21.32
C LEU A 241 -2.34 1.40 21.34
N ILE A 242 -2.03 0.11 21.14
CA ILE A 242 -3.05 -0.95 21.16
C ILE A 242 -3.77 -1.00 22.52
N PRO A 243 -3.09 -0.95 23.68
CA PRO A 243 -3.77 -0.95 24.98
C PRO A 243 -4.69 0.27 25.19
N LEU A 244 -4.38 1.41 24.55
CA LEU A 244 -5.12 2.66 24.75
C LEU A 244 -6.33 2.78 23.83
N ILE A 245 -6.21 2.37 22.56
CA ILE A 245 -7.21 2.61 21.51
C ILE A 245 -7.48 1.39 20.61
N GLY A 246 -7.06 0.19 21.03
CA GLY A 246 -7.37 -1.08 20.38
C GLY A 246 -6.89 -1.18 18.93
N ILE A 247 -7.77 -1.64 18.03
CA ILE A 247 -7.47 -1.81 16.59
C ILE A 247 -7.06 -0.51 15.90
N MET A 248 -7.52 0.64 16.43
CA MET A 248 -7.14 1.95 15.92
C MET A 248 -5.66 2.23 16.22
N GLY A 249 -5.16 1.75 17.37
CA GLY A 249 -3.75 1.86 17.76
C GLY A 249 -2.82 1.10 16.84
N ALA A 250 -3.21 -0.10 16.39
CA ALA A 250 -2.47 -0.86 15.39
C ALA A 250 -2.38 -0.11 14.05
N ALA A 251 -3.51 0.42 13.57
CA ALA A 251 -3.53 1.20 12.33
C ALA A 251 -2.68 2.49 12.42
N PHE A 252 -2.73 3.22 13.55
CA PHE A 252 -1.87 4.38 13.78
C PHE A 252 -0.38 4.00 13.86
N SER A 253 -0.04 2.86 14.44
CA SER A 253 1.34 2.38 14.52
C SER A 253 1.96 2.17 13.13
N THR A 254 1.18 1.62 12.20
CA THR A 254 1.57 1.48 10.80
C THR A 254 1.69 2.83 10.09
N LEU A 255 0.73 3.76 10.30
CA LEU A 255 0.82 5.12 9.78
C LEU A 255 2.08 5.86 10.28
N ILE A 256 2.35 5.83 11.59
CA ILE A 256 3.50 6.50 12.21
C ILE A 256 4.81 5.95 11.64
N SER A 257 4.91 4.63 11.47
CA SER A 257 6.07 3.99 10.86
C SER A 257 6.30 4.45 9.42
N TYR A 258 5.27 4.45 8.58
CA TYR A 258 5.41 4.91 7.19
C TYR A 258 5.68 6.42 7.09
N LEU A 259 5.07 7.21 7.97
CA LEU A 259 5.38 8.63 8.09
C LEU A 259 6.86 8.84 8.43
N PHE A 260 7.37 8.16 9.47
CA PHE A 260 8.79 8.19 9.82
C PHE A 260 9.67 7.80 8.64
N MET A 261 9.37 6.69 7.96
CA MET A 261 10.15 6.24 6.81
C MET A 261 10.19 7.30 5.71
N SER A 262 9.05 7.91 5.38
CA SER A 262 8.96 8.94 4.35
C SER A 262 9.75 10.21 4.73
N VAL A 263 9.65 10.66 5.98
CA VAL A 263 10.33 11.86 6.48
C VAL A 263 11.84 11.62 6.59
N ALA A 264 12.26 10.49 7.15
CA ALA A 264 13.67 10.13 7.27
C ALA A 264 14.31 10.02 5.87
N LEU A 265 13.64 9.34 4.93
CA LEU A 265 14.14 9.21 3.58
C LEU A 265 14.19 10.55 2.85
N TYR A 266 13.19 11.42 3.03
CA TYR A 266 13.22 12.78 2.50
C TYR A 266 14.49 13.54 2.93
N PHE A 267 14.83 13.54 4.22
CA PHE A 267 16.02 14.23 4.70
C PHE A 267 17.32 13.66 4.12
N VAL A 268 17.43 12.33 4.04
CA VAL A 268 18.59 11.67 3.41
C VAL A 268 18.66 12.01 1.92
N THR A 269 17.52 11.98 1.22
CA THR A 269 17.43 12.36 -0.20
C THR A 269 17.84 13.81 -0.40
N GLN A 270 17.39 14.76 0.43
CA GLN A 270 17.79 16.17 0.32
C GLN A 270 19.29 16.38 0.50
N LYS A 271 19.93 15.59 1.38
CA LYS A 271 21.37 15.64 1.62
C LYS A 271 22.19 15.25 0.37
N PHE A 272 21.77 14.24 -0.37
CA PHE A 272 22.54 13.72 -1.52
C PHE A 272 22.02 14.20 -2.88
N TYR A 273 20.73 14.45 -2.98
CA TYR A 273 20.02 14.84 -4.19
C TYR A 273 18.92 15.85 -3.89
N ASN A 274 19.33 17.09 -3.62
CA ASN A 274 18.41 18.19 -3.29
C ASN A 274 17.40 18.44 -4.43
N ILE A 275 16.13 18.15 -4.14
CA ILE A 275 14.96 18.38 -4.99
C ILE A 275 14.06 19.38 -4.26
N LYS A 276 13.70 20.49 -4.93
CA LYS A 276 12.77 21.48 -4.41
C LYS A 276 11.33 21.01 -4.58
N TYR A 277 10.83 20.22 -3.62
CA TYR A 277 9.45 19.74 -3.60
C TYR A 277 8.45 20.86 -3.27
N GLU A 278 7.26 20.79 -3.86
CA GLU A 278 6.19 21.79 -3.68
C GLU A 278 5.37 21.53 -2.40
N PHE A 279 6.03 21.52 -1.24
CA PHE A 279 5.39 21.21 0.05
C PHE A 279 4.20 22.10 0.38
N LEU A 280 4.18 23.35 -0.10
CA LEU A 280 3.03 24.23 0.07
C LEU A 280 1.79 23.69 -0.66
N ARG A 281 1.94 23.18 -1.88
CA ARG A 281 0.84 22.56 -2.64
C ARG A 281 0.37 21.28 -1.95
N VAL A 282 1.31 20.43 -1.53
CA VAL A 282 0.99 19.19 -0.81
C VAL A 282 0.30 19.49 0.52
N GLY A 283 0.76 20.49 1.28
CA GLY A 283 0.14 20.95 2.51
C GLY A 283 -1.30 21.42 2.31
N LYS A 284 -1.60 22.15 1.23
CA LYS A 284 -2.98 22.52 0.87
C LYS A 284 -3.85 21.29 0.62
N ILE A 285 -3.34 20.26 -0.05
CA ILE A 285 -4.10 19.01 -0.27
C ILE A 285 -4.47 18.36 1.07
N PHE A 286 -3.51 18.21 1.99
CA PHE A 286 -3.77 17.63 3.32
C PHE A 286 -4.69 18.50 4.18
N TRP A 287 -4.63 19.82 4.02
CA TRP A 287 -5.57 20.73 4.67
C TRP A 287 -7.00 20.50 4.16
N GLY A 288 -7.20 20.36 2.86
CA GLY A 288 -8.50 20.01 2.28
C GLY A 288 -9.07 18.71 2.84
N ILE A 289 -8.24 17.69 3.03
CA ILE A 289 -8.65 16.43 3.68
C ILE A 289 -9.07 16.64 5.12
N SER A 290 -8.28 17.40 5.88
CA SER A 290 -8.57 17.67 7.29
C SER A 290 -9.91 18.38 7.45
N VAL A 291 -10.21 19.34 6.56
CA VAL A 291 -11.50 20.03 6.50
C VAL A 291 -12.64 19.06 6.17
N ILE A 292 -12.48 18.19 5.17
CA ILE A 292 -13.52 17.21 4.80
C ILE A 292 -13.75 16.19 5.91
N ALA A 293 -12.68 15.68 6.52
CA ALA A 293 -12.77 14.76 7.64
C ALA A 293 -13.53 15.41 8.79
N PHE A 294 -13.20 16.66 9.15
CA PHE A 294 -13.91 17.41 10.17
C PHE A 294 -15.41 17.57 9.85
N ILE A 295 -15.73 18.01 8.64
CA ILE A 295 -17.11 18.19 8.17
C ILE A 295 -17.88 16.86 8.17
N TYR A 296 -17.23 15.76 7.80
CA TYR A 296 -17.82 14.42 7.78
C TYR A 296 -18.15 13.94 9.20
N TYR A 297 -17.19 13.96 10.12
CA TYR A 297 -17.38 13.48 11.50
C TYR A 297 -18.33 14.38 12.30
N TRP A 298 -18.34 15.69 12.07
CA TRP A 298 -19.26 16.61 12.73
C TRP A 298 -20.75 16.36 12.40
N ASN A 299 -21.02 15.81 11.21
CA ASN A 299 -22.39 15.57 10.74
C ASN A 299 -22.80 14.09 10.84
N LEU A 300 -21.94 13.21 11.37
CA LEU A 300 -22.18 11.77 11.42
C LEU A 300 -23.43 11.41 12.25
N ASP A 301 -23.70 12.17 13.32
CA ASP A 301 -24.82 11.92 14.25
C ASP A 301 -26.17 12.48 13.77
N LYS A 302 -26.22 13.26 12.69
CA LYS A 302 -27.43 14.00 12.26
C LYS A 302 -28.35 13.27 11.28
N GLY A 303 -28.05 12.00 10.96
CA GLY A 303 -29.02 11.01 10.48
C GLY A 303 -29.70 11.18 9.11
N GLY A 304 -29.51 12.27 8.35
CA GLY A 304 -30.26 12.51 7.10
C GLY A 304 -29.39 12.54 5.84
N LEU A 305 -29.62 11.61 4.90
CA LEU A 305 -29.07 11.56 3.52
C LEU A 305 -27.56 11.32 3.37
N VAL A 306 -27.08 10.24 3.99
CA VAL A 306 -25.65 9.84 4.06
C VAL A 306 -24.95 9.78 2.70
N LEU A 307 -25.58 9.24 1.64
CA LEU A 307 -24.90 9.04 0.35
C LEU A 307 -24.78 10.34 -0.47
N ILE A 308 -25.87 11.12 -0.57
CA ILE A 308 -25.86 12.41 -1.30
C ILE A 308 -24.87 13.35 -0.61
N TYR A 309 -24.85 13.39 0.72
CA TYR A 309 -23.90 14.18 1.48
C TYR A 309 -22.44 13.77 1.21
N LYS A 310 -22.12 12.47 1.22
CA LYS A 310 -20.79 11.97 0.83
C LYS A 310 -20.40 12.37 -0.59
N PHE A 311 -21.33 12.28 -1.53
CA PHE A 311 -21.09 12.70 -2.91
C PHE A 311 -20.83 14.20 -3.01
N LEU A 312 -21.59 15.03 -2.30
CA LEU A 312 -21.35 16.47 -2.22
C LEU A 312 -19.97 16.77 -1.63
N LEU A 313 -19.55 16.10 -0.55
CA LEU A 313 -18.21 16.26 0.02
C LEU A 313 -17.10 15.86 -0.97
N ALA A 314 -17.29 14.77 -1.70
CA ALA A 314 -16.34 14.36 -2.74
C ALA A 314 -16.24 15.40 -3.87
N VAL A 315 -17.37 15.93 -4.34
CA VAL A 315 -17.40 16.99 -5.36
C VAL A 315 -16.75 18.27 -4.84
N LEU A 316 -17.06 18.68 -3.60
CA LEU A 316 -16.45 19.85 -2.96
C LEU A 316 -14.93 19.68 -2.83
N PHE A 317 -14.44 18.47 -2.53
CA PHE A 317 -13.01 18.19 -2.50
C PHE A 317 -12.35 18.39 -3.86
N ILE A 318 -12.97 17.84 -4.91
CA ILE A 318 -12.45 17.95 -6.28
C ILE A 318 -12.43 19.41 -6.71
N ILE A 319 -13.49 20.17 -6.41
CA ILE A 319 -13.55 21.62 -6.68
C ILE A 319 -12.45 22.36 -5.90
N TYR A 320 -12.25 22.04 -4.62
CA TYR A 320 -11.19 22.63 -3.80
C TYR A 320 -9.80 22.39 -4.42
N ILE A 321 -9.50 21.15 -4.84
CA ILE A 321 -8.24 20.81 -5.50
C ILE A 321 -8.08 21.62 -6.80
N MET A 322 -9.11 21.66 -7.64
CA MET A 322 -9.08 22.35 -8.93
C MET A 322 -8.87 23.87 -8.79
N ILE A 323 -9.35 24.49 -7.71
CA ILE A 323 -9.23 25.93 -7.48
C ILE A 323 -7.91 26.30 -6.79
N PHE A 324 -7.50 25.55 -5.75
CA PHE A 324 -6.45 25.99 -4.83
C PHE A 324 -5.11 25.27 -4.99
N VAL A 325 -5.10 24.10 -5.66
CA VAL A 325 -3.93 23.22 -5.77
C VAL A 325 -3.39 23.16 -7.20
N VAL A 326 -4.27 22.99 -8.19
CA VAL A 326 -3.88 22.89 -9.61
C VAL A 326 -3.56 24.27 -10.17
N ASP A 327 -2.42 24.40 -10.86
CA ASP A 327 -2.02 25.67 -11.45
C ASP A 327 -2.92 26.03 -12.66
N LYS A 328 -3.22 27.32 -12.85
CA LYS A 328 -4.01 27.80 -14.00
C LYS A 328 -3.35 27.43 -15.33
N GLN A 329 -2.03 27.38 -15.37
CA GLN A 329 -1.28 26.93 -16.56
C GLN A 329 -1.48 25.43 -16.83
N GLU A 330 -1.53 24.59 -15.79
CA GLU A 330 -1.78 23.16 -15.91
C GLU A 330 -3.20 22.89 -16.42
N ILE A 331 -4.20 23.63 -15.92
CA ILE A 331 -5.59 23.56 -16.41
C ILE A 331 -5.66 23.94 -17.89
N ARG A 332 -4.90 24.96 -18.32
CA ARG A 332 -4.86 25.39 -19.73
C ARG A 332 -4.28 24.30 -20.63
N VAL A 333 -3.17 23.68 -20.22
CA VAL A 333 -2.55 22.57 -20.97
C VAL A 333 -3.46 21.35 -21.02
N LEU A 334 -4.16 21.01 -19.93
CA LEU A 334 -5.13 19.91 -19.90
C LEU A 334 -6.29 20.18 -20.86
N LYS A 335 -6.83 21.40 -20.88
CA LYS A 335 -7.87 21.81 -21.83
C LYS A 335 -7.35 21.72 -23.27
N GLU A 336 -6.17 22.25 -23.56
CA GLU A 336 -5.61 22.23 -24.92
C GLU A 336 -5.37 20.80 -25.44
N LYS A 337 -4.96 19.85 -24.59
CA LYS A 337 -4.78 18.44 -24.98
C LYS A 337 -6.10 17.69 -25.11
N LEU A 338 -7.07 17.92 -24.23
CA LEU A 338 -8.39 17.25 -24.27
C LEU A 338 -9.24 17.74 -25.45
N PHE A 339 -9.22 19.04 -25.75
CA PHE A 339 -9.99 19.63 -26.85
C PHE A 339 -9.30 19.55 -28.23
N LYS A 340 -8.02 19.15 -28.30
CA LYS A 340 -7.36 18.78 -29.57
C LYS A 340 -7.49 17.29 -29.92
N SER A 341 -8.03 16.48 -29.01
CA SER A 341 -8.25 15.04 -29.18
C SER A 341 -9.70 14.69 -29.61
N ILE A 342 -10.52 15.71 -29.87
CA ILE A 342 -11.86 15.65 -30.45
C ILE A 342 -11.79 16.46 -31.75
#